data_AF-A0A7V4QBA3-F1
#
_entry.id   AF-A0A7V4QBA3-F1
#
_cell.length_a   1.000
_cell.length_b   1.000
_cell.length_c   1.000
_cell.angle_alpha   90.00
_cell.angle_beta   90.00
_cell.angle_gamma   90.00
#
_symmetry.space_group_name_H-M   'P 1'
#
loop_
_entity.id
_entity.type
_entity.pdbx_description
1 polymer ?
#
loop_
_entity_poly.entity_id
_entity_poly.type
_entity_poly.pdbx_seq_one_letter_code
_entity_poly.pdbx_strand_id
1 'polypeptide(L)'
;MKKIIALFTLLGVGTLFASGAIEGAVQKQSLNINAIVMFFVFVLATLGITYWAAKRTKTAKDFYAAGGGITGGQNGMAIAGDYMSAASFLGISGLVYMNGFDGLIYSIGFLVGWPIILFLIAEPLRNLGKYTFADVASFRLRQADIRTIAAAGTIVTVILYLIAQ
;
A
#
# COMPACT_ATOMS: atom_id res chain seq x y z
N MET A 1 6.40 12.52 31.57
CA MET A 1 5.07 13.19 31.70
C MET A 1 4.91 14.39 30.78
N LYS A 2 5.78 15.42 30.82
CA LYS A 2 5.66 16.61 29.95
C LYS A 2 5.63 16.32 28.43
N LYS A 3 6.40 15.33 27.95
CA LYS A 3 6.40 14.91 26.52
C LYS A 3 5.11 14.20 26.07
N ILE A 4 4.44 13.51 26.99
CA ILE A 4 3.16 12.82 26.71
C ILE A 4 2.03 13.84 26.62
N ILE A 5 2.03 14.83 27.54
CA ILE A 5 1.08 15.94 27.52
C ILE A 5 1.22 16.76 26.24
N ALA A 6 2.45 17.04 25.79
CA ALA A 6 2.72 17.74 24.53
C ALA A 6 2.17 17.00 23.29
N LEU A 7 2.26 15.66 23.27
CA LEU A 7 1.73 14.84 22.18
C LEU A 7 0.19 14.83 22.16
N PHE A 8 -0.45 14.77 23.34
CA PHE A 8 -1.91 14.88 23.47
C PHE A 8 -2.43 16.27 23.10
N THR A 9 -1.70 17.34 23.41
CA THR A 9 -2.07 18.70 22.98
C THR A 9 -1.93 18.90 21.47
N LEU A 10 -0.94 18.27 20.82
CA LEU A 10 -0.80 18.31 19.35
C LEU A 10 -1.96 17.57 18.65
N LEU A 11 -2.38 16.43 19.19
CA LEU A 11 -3.55 15.69 18.71
C LEU A 11 -4.87 16.48 18.90
N GLY A 12 -5.02 17.19 20.02
CA GLY A 12 -6.20 18.02 20.31
C GLY A 12 -6.29 19.31 19.49
N VAL A 13 -5.18 19.83 18.98
CA VAL A 13 -5.19 21.00 18.08
C VAL A 13 -5.61 20.60 16.66
N GLY A 14 -5.23 19.40 16.19
CA GLY A 14 -5.65 18.89 14.87
C GLY A 14 -7.16 18.67 14.74
N THR A 15 -7.84 18.27 15.83
CA THR A 15 -9.30 18.11 15.84
C THR A 15 -10.06 19.43 15.81
N LEU A 16 -9.48 20.51 16.33
CA LEU A 16 -10.07 21.86 16.29
C LEU A 16 -10.04 22.45 14.86
N PHE A 17 -9.00 22.17 14.08
CA PHE A 17 -8.92 22.62 12.68
C PHE A 17 -9.78 21.78 11.71
N ALA A 18 -10.16 20.55 12.08
CA ALA A 18 -11.05 19.69 11.28
C ALA A 18 -12.55 19.92 11.53
N SER A 19 -12.91 20.65 12.60
CA SER A 19 -14.30 20.89 13.01
C SER A 19 -15.12 21.64 11.94
N GLY A 20 -14.49 22.54 11.17
CA GLY A 20 -15.18 23.30 10.12
C GLY A 20 -15.49 22.50 8.84
N ALA A 21 -14.93 21.29 8.68
CA ALA A 21 -15.17 20.45 7.50
C ALA A 21 -16.47 19.63 7.58
N ILE A 22 -17.13 19.60 8.75
CA ILE A 22 -18.30 18.77 9.05
C ILE A 22 -19.49 19.63 9.52
N GLU A 23 -19.56 20.89 9.11
CA GLU A 23 -20.68 21.79 9.46
C GLU A 23 -21.86 21.72 8.46
N GLY A 24 -21.72 20.95 7.38
CA GLY A 24 -22.81 20.73 6.42
C GLY A 24 -23.87 19.76 6.95
N ALA A 25 -25.15 20.04 6.70
CA ALA A 25 -26.23 19.11 6.97
C ALA A 25 -25.98 17.79 6.22
N VAL A 26 -25.63 16.73 6.95
CA VAL A 26 -25.42 15.39 6.40
C VAL A 26 -26.78 14.86 5.93
N GLN A 27 -27.09 15.10 4.65
CA GLN A 27 -28.23 14.47 4.00
C GLN A 27 -28.02 12.95 4.05
N LYS A 28 -28.94 12.25 4.72
CA LYS A 28 -28.89 10.79 4.83
C LYS A 28 -29.11 10.20 3.43
N GLN A 29 -28.02 9.78 2.79
CA GLN A 29 -28.05 9.13 1.50
C GLN A 29 -28.97 7.90 1.57
N SER A 30 -29.86 7.75 0.58
CA SER A 30 -30.71 6.56 0.45
C SER A 30 -29.85 5.30 0.32
N LEU A 31 -30.28 4.20 0.96
CA LEU A 31 -29.56 2.92 0.91
C LEU A 31 -29.39 2.45 -0.54
N ASN A 32 -28.16 2.42 -1.03
CA ASN A 32 -27.83 1.88 -2.34
C ASN A 32 -27.58 0.36 -2.21
N ILE A 33 -28.66 -0.41 -2.34
CA ILE A 33 -28.62 -1.88 -2.23
C ILE A 33 -27.65 -2.49 -3.24
N ASN A 34 -27.60 -1.96 -4.46
CA ASN A 34 -26.71 -2.47 -5.52
C ASN A 34 -25.23 -2.34 -5.12
N ALA A 35 -24.83 -1.18 -4.57
CA ALA A 35 -23.46 -0.95 -4.10
C ALA A 35 -23.10 -1.90 -2.94
N ILE A 36 -24.02 -2.10 -2.01
CA ILE A 36 -23.83 -3.01 -0.87
C ILE A 36 -23.63 -4.46 -1.36
N VAL A 37 -24.47 -4.92 -2.29
CA VAL A 37 -24.35 -6.28 -2.84
C VAL A 37 -23.01 -6.44 -3.57
N MET A 38 -22.62 -5.49 -4.43
CA MET A 38 -21.33 -5.55 -5.12
C MET A 38 -20.14 -5.58 -4.15
N PHE A 39 -20.19 -4.79 -3.07
CA PHE A 39 -19.18 -4.80 -2.02
C PHE A 39 -19.02 -6.19 -1.40
N PHE A 40 -20.12 -6.81 -0.96
CA PHE A 40 -20.06 -8.13 -0.34
C PHE A 40 -19.62 -9.22 -1.31
N VAL A 41 -20.08 -9.18 -2.57
CA VAL A 41 -19.62 -10.11 -3.60
C VAL A 41 -18.11 -10.03 -3.78
N PHE A 42 -17.56 -8.81 -3.89
CA PHE A 42 -16.13 -8.61 -4.07
C PHE A 42 -15.33 -9.08 -2.85
N VAL A 43 -15.73 -8.69 -1.64
CA VAL A 43 -15.07 -9.08 -0.39
C VAL A 43 -15.08 -10.60 -0.20
N LEU A 44 -16.23 -11.26 -0.38
CA LEU A 44 -16.35 -12.70 -0.20
C LEU A 44 -15.58 -13.48 -1.28
N ALA A 45 -15.58 -13.00 -2.53
CA ALA A 45 -14.79 -13.60 -3.59
C ALA A 45 -13.28 -13.52 -3.27
N THR A 46 -12.78 -12.34 -2.89
CA THR A 46 -11.37 -12.16 -2.52
C THR A 46 -10.98 -13.03 -1.34
N LEU A 47 -11.77 -13.02 -0.25
CA LEU A 47 -11.51 -13.88 0.92
C LEU A 47 -11.55 -15.37 0.57
N GLY A 48 -12.48 -15.79 -0.30
CA GLY A 48 -12.58 -17.17 -0.77
C GLY A 48 -11.33 -17.61 -1.54
N ILE A 49 -10.85 -16.77 -2.46
CA ILE A 49 -9.61 -17.01 -3.22
C ILE A 49 -8.40 -17.06 -2.27
N THR A 50 -8.28 -16.11 -1.35
CA THR A 50 -7.17 -16.05 -0.38
C THR A 50 -7.17 -17.27 0.53
N TYR A 51 -8.33 -17.71 1.03
CA TYR A 51 -8.45 -18.90 1.88
C TYR A 51 -8.07 -20.18 1.12
N TRP A 52 -8.52 -20.31 -0.13
CA TRP A 52 -8.14 -21.42 -1.00
C TRP A 52 -6.63 -21.45 -1.28
N ALA A 53 -6.03 -20.29 -1.55
CA ALA A 53 -4.59 -20.17 -1.76
C ALA A 53 -3.80 -20.49 -0.48
N ALA A 54 -4.24 -19.97 0.67
CA ALA A 54 -3.60 -20.20 1.96
C ALA A 54 -3.52 -21.69 2.34
N LYS A 55 -4.53 -22.50 1.97
CA LYS A 55 -4.49 -23.96 2.18
C LYS A 55 -3.43 -24.70 1.38
N ARG A 56 -2.94 -24.11 0.28
CA ARG A 56 -1.93 -24.71 -0.60
C ARG A 56 -0.51 -24.34 -0.22
N THR A 57 -0.34 -23.30 0.59
CA THR A 57 0.96 -22.80 1.03
C THR A 57 1.47 -23.59 2.23
N LYS A 58 2.59 -24.32 2.07
CA LYS A 58 3.16 -25.17 3.13
C LYS A 58 4.57 -24.75 3.56
N THR A 59 5.33 -24.13 2.65
CA THR A 59 6.72 -23.71 2.93
C THR A 59 6.91 -22.21 2.75
N ALA A 60 8.00 -21.67 3.28
CA ALA A 60 8.37 -20.27 3.06
C ALA A 60 8.57 -19.95 1.56
N LYS A 61 9.10 -20.90 0.78
CA LYS A 61 9.24 -20.74 -0.67
C LYS A 61 7.87 -20.66 -1.37
N ASP A 62 6.89 -21.41 -0.89
CA ASP A 62 5.52 -21.33 -1.41
C ASP A 62 4.87 -19.99 -1.01
N PHE A 63 5.11 -19.51 0.20
CA PHE A 63 4.54 -18.27 0.70
C PHE A 63 5.12 -17.03 0.01
N TYR A 64 6.44 -16.95 -0.12
CA TYR A 64 7.11 -15.76 -0.65
C TYR A 64 7.33 -15.77 -2.16
N ALA A 65 7.45 -16.95 -2.78
CA ALA A 65 7.79 -17.07 -4.20
C ALA A 65 6.84 -18.00 -4.97
N ALA A 66 5.73 -18.45 -4.37
CA ALA A 66 4.77 -19.37 -4.99
C ALA A 66 5.44 -20.60 -5.62
N GLY A 67 6.52 -21.09 -5.00
CA GLY A 67 7.30 -22.23 -5.50
C GLY A 67 8.09 -21.96 -6.79
N GLY A 68 8.01 -20.76 -7.38
CA GLY A 68 8.55 -20.42 -8.70
C GLY A 68 7.63 -20.75 -9.88
N GLY A 69 6.36 -21.09 -9.62
CA GLY A 69 5.41 -21.55 -10.64
C GLY A 69 4.58 -20.46 -11.32
N ILE A 70 4.78 -19.18 -11.00
CA ILE A 70 4.00 -18.07 -11.56
C ILE A 70 4.60 -17.64 -12.91
N THR A 71 3.77 -17.58 -13.95
CA THR A 71 4.19 -17.10 -15.27
C THR A 71 4.45 -15.59 -15.28
N GLY A 72 5.25 -15.10 -16.23
CA GLY A 72 5.57 -13.67 -16.34
C GLY A 72 4.32 -12.77 -16.45
N GLY A 73 3.31 -13.21 -17.22
CA GLY A 73 2.04 -12.47 -17.35
C GLY A 73 1.23 -12.41 -16.05
N GLN A 74 1.15 -13.53 -15.32
CA GLN A 74 0.48 -13.57 -14.02
C GLN A 74 1.18 -12.69 -12.99
N ASN A 75 2.53 -12.75 -12.93
CA ASN A 75 3.31 -11.90 -12.04
C ASN A 75 3.17 -10.42 -12.39
N GLY A 76 3.17 -10.10 -13.70
CA GLY A 76 2.96 -8.74 -14.19
C GLY A 76 1.58 -8.18 -13.82
N MET A 77 0.52 -8.97 -13.98
CA MET A 77 -0.83 -8.58 -13.55
C MET A 77 -0.94 -8.39 -12.04
N ALA A 78 -0.32 -9.26 -11.24
CA ALA A 78 -0.31 -9.14 -9.79
C ALA A 78 0.38 -7.84 -9.35
N ILE A 79 1.57 -7.55 -9.88
CA ILE A 79 2.31 -6.34 -9.57
C ILE A 79 1.55 -5.08 -10.04
N ALA A 80 0.95 -5.12 -11.23
CA ALA A 80 0.13 -4.01 -11.72
C ALA A 80 -1.08 -3.75 -10.80
N GLY A 81 -1.71 -4.81 -10.29
CA GLY A 81 -2.78 -4.72 -9.30
C GLY A 81 -2.31 -4.07 -7.99
N ASP A 82 -1.18 -4.52 -7.43
CA ASP A 82 -0.60 -3.93 -6.21
C ASP A 82 -0.17 -2.47 -6.41
N TYR A 83 0.20 -2.09 -7.63
CA TYR A 83 0.56 -0.71 -7.99
C TYR A 83 -0.66 0.23 -8.02
N MET A 84 -1.85 -0.31 -8.29
CA MET A 84 -3.10 0.43 -8.36
C MET A 84 -3.77 0.49 -6.98
N SER A 85 -3.50 1.54 -6.22
CA SER A 85 -4.18 1.83 -4.96
C SER A 85 -5.24 2.92 -5.08
N ALA A 86 -6.14 3.00 -4.09
CA ALA A 86 -7.10 4.11 -3.95
C ALA A 86 -6.38 5.47 -3.88
N ALA A 87 -5.22 5.53 -3.20
CA ALA A 87 -4.36 6.71 -3.17
C ALA A 87 -3.91 7.13 -4.58
N SER A 88 -3.50 6.18 -5.44
CA SER A 88 -3.12 6.48 -6.82
C SER A 88 -4.31 6.99 -7.65
N PHE A 89 -5.48 6.38 -7.49
CA PHE A 89 -6.68 6.77 -8.22
C PHE A 89 -7.21 8.15 -7.79
N LEU A 90 -7.44 8.35 -6.49
CA LEU A 90 -7.97 9.59 -5.93
C LEU A 90 -6.94 10.72 -5.90
N GLY A 91 -5.67 10.40 -5.64
CA GLY A 91 -4.58 11.38 -5.60
C GLY A 91 -4.34 12.03 -6.96
N ILE A 92 -4.21 11.22 -8.02
CA ILE A 92 -4.02 11.75 -9.37
C ILE A 92 -5.27 12.49 -9.86
N SER A 93 -6.46 11.93 -9.67
CA SER A 93 -7.70 12.62 -10.08
C SER A 93 -7.90 13.94 -9.33
N GLY A 94 -7.56 14.00 -8.04
CA GLY A 94 -7.56 15.24 -7.25
C GLY A 94 -6.52 16.25 -7.76
N LEU A 95 -5.31 15.82 -8.09
CA LEU A 95 -4.28 16.70 -8.66
C LEU A 95 -4.69 17.27 -10.02
N VAL A 96 -5.32 16.46 -10.87
CA VAL A 96 -5.84 16.89 -12.17
C VAL A 96 -7.03 17.83 -11.99
N TYR A 97 -7.90 17.56 -11.02
CA TYR A 97 -9.02 18.45 -10.70
C TYR A 97 -8.52 19.85 -10.28
N MET A 98 -7.45 19.92 -9.49
CA MET A 98 -6.91 21.19 -8.98
C MET A 98 -6.00 21.92 -9.98
N ASN A 99 -5.17 21.20 -10.74
CA ASN A 99 -4.11 21.76 -11.60
C ASN A 99 -4.38 21.58 -13.10
N GLY A 100 -5.53 21.02 -13.47
CA GLY A 100 -5.87 20.75 -14.87
C GLY A 100 -4.90 19.77 -15.54
N PHE A 101 -4.55 20.06 -16.80
CA PHE A 101 -3.71 19.21 -17.63
C PHE A 101 -2.29 19.04 -17.05
N ASP A 102 -1.75 20.05 -16.37
CA ASP A 102 -0.42 19.97 -15.76
C ASP A 102 -0.36 18.92 -14.64
N GLY A 103 -1.49 18.61 -14.01
CA GLY A 103 -1.63 17.51 -13.06
C GLY A 103 -1.33 16.13 -13.67
N LEU A 104 -1.58 15.93 -14.97
CA LEU A 104 -1.32 14.66 -15.67
C LEU A 104 0.18 14.35 -15.80
N ILE A 105 1.05 15.36 -15.75
CA ILE A 105 2.50 15.16 -15.82
C ILE A 105 2.98 14.32 -14.62
N TYR A 106 2.37 14.51 -13.45
CA TYR A 106 2.68 13.71 -12.25
C TYR A 106 2.29 12.23 -12.42
N SER A 107 1.22 11.94 -13.17
CA SER A 107 0.80 10.57 -13.49
C SER A 107 1.85 9.81 -14.31
N ILE A 108 2.56 10.50 -15.21
CA ILE A 108 3.62 9.91 -16.01
C ILE A 108 4.79 9.52 -15.10
N GLY A 109 5.21 10.42 -14.21
CA GLY A 109 6.28 10.13 -13.25
C GLY A 109 5.93 8.94 -12.36
N PHE A 110 4.69 8.89 -11.87
CA PHE A 110 4.17 7.74 -11.14
C PHE A 110 4.24 6.48 -12.00
N LEU A 111 3.69 6.44 -13.21
CA LEU A 111 3.68 5.23 -14.04
C LEU A 111 5.10 4.75 -14.43
N VAL A 112 5.99 5.67 -14.79
CA VAL A 112 7.34 5.36 -15.31
C VAL A 112 8.32 4.91 -14.22
N GLY A 113 8.12 5.34 -12.97
CA GLY A 113 8.95 4.90 -11.85
C GLY A 113 8.91 3.38 -11.63
N TRP A 114 7.77 2.75 -11.92
CA TRP A 114 7.55 1.33 -11.67
C TRP A 114 8.44 0.40 -12.53
N PRO A 115 8.48 0.50 -13.87
CA PRO A 115 9.39 -0.29 -14.71
C PRO A 115 10.86 -0.08 -14.36
N ILE A 116 11.26 1.15 -13.99
CA ILE A 116 12.65 1.45 -13.60
C ILE A 116 13.05 0.63 -12.38
N ILE A 117 12.21 0.59 -11.34
CA ILE A 117 12.48 -0.20 -10.14
C ILE A 117 12.47 -1.70 -10.49
N LEU A 118 11.49 -2.17 -11.28
CA LEU A 118 11.44 -3.57 -11.67
C LEU A 118 12.69 -4.02 -12.43
N PHE A 119 13.16 -3.25 -13.41
CA PHE A 119 14.30 -3.66 -14.22
C PHE A 119 15.64 -3.49 -13.50
N LEU A 120 15.81 -2.42 -12.72
CA LEU A 120 17.09 -2.13 -12.07
C LEU A 120 17.28 -2.86 -10.74
N ILE A 121 16.19 -3.08 -9.98
CA ILE A 121 16.28 -3.57 -8.60
C ILE A 121 15.84 -5.02 -8.50
N ALA A 122 14.82 -5.48 -9.24
CA ALA A 122 14.26 -6.82 -9.02
C ALA A 122 15.26 -7.94 -9.33
N GLU A 123 16.10 -7.80 -10.36
CA GLU A 123 17.07 -8.84 -10.71
C GLU A 123 18.17 -9.04 -9.64
N PRO A 124 18.88 -7.99 -9.16
CA PRO A 124 19.81 -8.13 -8.05
C PRO A 124 19.18 -8.74 -6.79
N LEU A 125 17.94 -8.33 -6.44
CA LEU A 125 17.23 -8.86 -5.29
C LEU A 125 16.89 -10.35 -5.46
N ARG A 126 16.44 -10.76 -6.65
CA ARG A 126 16.15 -12.16 -6.97
C ARG A 126 17.41 -13.03 -6.88
N ASN A 127 18.54 -12.54 -7.38
CA ASN A 127 19.80 -13.27 -7.42
C ASN A 127 20.42 -13.47 -6.03
N LEU A 128 20.06 -12.65 -5.03
CA LEU A 128 20.49 -12.80 -3.64
C LEU A 128 19.81 -13.97 -2.90
N GLY A 129 18.70 -14.52 -3.43
CA GLY A 129 18.03 -15.68 -2.85
C GLY A 129 17.38 -15.43 -1.47
N LYS A 130 17.16 -14.17 -1.10
CA LYS A 130 16.44 -13.77 0.12
C LYS A 130 15.03 -13.30 -0.21
N TYR A 131 14.10 -13.50 0.72
CA TYR A 131 12.68 -13.23 0.48
C TYR A 131 12.22 -11.85 0.96
N THR A 132 12.87 -11.25 1.95
CA THR A 132 12.45 -9.97 2.53
C THR A 132 13.46 -8.86 2.25
N PHE A 133 12.96 -7.63 2.11
CA PHE A 133 13.81 -6.44 1.96
C PHE A 133 14.83 -6.30 3.10
N ALA A 134 14.41 -6.57 4.35
CA ALA A 134 15.29 -6.50 5.51
C ALA A 134 16.43 -7.53 5.45
N ASP A 135 16.17 -8.75 4.95
CA ASP A 135 17.21 -9.77 4.76
C ASP A 135 18.21 -9.39 3.67
N VAL A 136 17.74 -8.70 2.62
CA VAL A 136 18.61 -8.19 1.56
C VAL A 136 19.45 -7.02 2.06
N ALA A 137 18.83 -6.03 2.71
CA ALA A 137 19.53 -4.85 3.23
C ALA A 137 20.59 -5.23 4.27
N SER A 138 20.31 -6.25 5.09
CA SER A 138 21.25 -6.75 6.11
C SER A 138 22.30 -7.73 5.57
N PHE A 139 22.25 -8.11 4.28
CA PHE A 139 23.14 -9.15 3.74
C PHE A 139 24.63 -8.78 3.82
N ARG A 140 24.98 -7.50 3.62
CA ARG A 140 26.36 -7.00 3.70
C ARG A 140 26.61 -6.05 4.88
N LEU A 141 25.63 -5.90 5.76
CA LEU A 141 25.65 -4.92 6.85
C LEU A 141 25.39 -5.60 8.21
N ARG A 142 25.46 -4.81 9.30
CA ARG A 142 25.17 -5.28 10.65
C ARG A 142 23.71 -5.72 10.77
N GLN A 143 23.48 -7.02 10.95
CA GLN A 143 22.14 -7.60 10.86
C GLN A 143 21.14 -7.03 11.86
N ALA A 144 21.50 -6.95 13.15
CA ALA A 144 20.57 -6.50 14.19
C ALA A 144 20.11 -5.05 13.97
N ASP A 145 21.05 -4.16 13.71
CA ASP A 145 20.77 -2.72 13.57
C ASP A 145 19.96 -2.44 12.29
N ILE A 146 20.38 -3.01 11.15
CA ILE A 146 19.71 -2.77 9.88
C ILE A 146 18.32 -3.37 9.83
N ARG A 147 18.10 -4.56 10.42
CA ARG A 147 16.75 -5.15 10.50
C ARG A 147 15.82 -4.32 11.37
N THR A 148 16.33 -3.75 12.47
CA THR A 148 15.55 -2.87 13.35
C THR A 148 15.16 -1.58 12.63
N ILE A 149 16.11 -0.95 11.92
CA ILE A 149 15.85 0.26 11.13
C ILE A 149 14.88 -0.04 9.99
N ALA A 150 15.07 -1.13 9.25
CA ALA A 150 14.18 -1.53 8.16
C ALA A 150 12.76 -1.82 8.68
N ALA A 151 12.62 -2.53 9.80
CA ALA A 151 11.32 -2.79 10.41
C ALA A 151 10.62 -1.49 10.86
N ALA A 152 11.34 -0.61 11.55
CA ALA A 152 10.80 0.67 11.99
C ALA A 152 10.39 1.55 10.80
N GLY A 153 11.25 1.65 9.77
CA GLY A 153 10.95 2.38 8.54
C GLY A 153 9.73 1.84 7.81
N THR A 154 9.61 0.52 7.68
CA THR A 154 8.43 -0.12 7.08
C THR A 154 7.17 0.19 7.87
N ILE A 155 7.20 0.08 9.21
CA ILE A 155 6.02 0.37 10.05
C ILE A 155 5.58 1.82 9.88
N VAL A 156 6.52 2.78 9.96
CA VAL A 156 6.21 4.21 9.78
C VAL A 156 5.62 4.47 8.40
N THR A 157 6.23 3.90 7.35
CA THR A 157 5.74 4.06 5.98
C THR A 157 4.34 3.48 5.81
N VAL A 158 4.09 2.27 6.32
CA VAL A 158 2.78 1.60 6.24
C VAL A 158 1.72 2.38 7.00
N ILE A 159 2.01 2.88 8.21
CA ILE A 159 1.04 3.67 8.99
C ILE A 159 0.64 4.93 8.23
N LEU A 160 1.62 5.70 7.71
CA LEU A 160 1.32 6.91 6.94
C LEU A 160 0.56 6.58 5.66
N TYR A 161 0.91 5.48 5.00
CA TYR A 161 0.27 5.05 3.77
C TYR A 161 -1.19 4.62 3.99
N LEU A 162 -1.47 3.86 5.05
CA LEU A 162 -2.84 3.42 5.39
C LEU A 162 -3.76 4.57 5.81
N ILE A 163 -3.22 5.71 6.22
CA ILE A 163 -4.03 6.93 6.48
C ILE A 163 -4.44 7.58 5.16
N ALA A 164 -3.57 7.54 4.15
CA ALA A 164 -3.77 8.22 2.87
C ALA A 164 -4.57 7.38 1.85
N GLN A 165 -4.56 6.05 1.97
CA GLN A 165 -5.22 5.09 1.06
C GLN A 165 -6.69 4.84 1.45
#